data_AF-A0AB37T2G5-F1
#
_entry.id   AF-A0AB37T2G5-F1
#
_cell.length_a   1.000
_cell.length_b   1.000
_cell.length_c   1.000
_cell.angle_alpha   90.00
_cell.angle_beta   90.00
_cell.angle_gamma   90.00
#
_symmetry.space_group_name_H-M   'P 1'
#
loop_
_entity.id
_entity.type
_entity.pdbx_description
1 polymer ?
#
loop_
_entity_poly.entity_id
_entity_poly.type
_entity_poly.pdbx_seq_one_letter_code
_entity_poly.pdbx_strand_id
1 'polypeptide(L)'
;MGVLVDALVLVDKSGAAAEIAAAFEMITETPALIATLDEYWRYERALDEVALTLRAGKAGLLTTAIAASYRDGRVRELAVTRLLAKPCPKTLPFLLLRMTDWASPVRDVARAGVIRVLHDDPATYLRPAAETMLHLGRRRRGGFGVRQLYAAAYDVPVAVLEQLMCSVNLAVPRFAFEVRTRRGDLELDELIRLALTNSDKGIRARAGEAVARQAVWTGRVDVLRKLAVCRHGEVRISALTGLARLGHWEEIAGLLDDRSTLIRALARDAARRTGVDAVDWYRSAVSGANPSLGAIAGLAESGREEDGQLLYPLLRHPVARVRAQAVGALRILDAVPVDSVMSMVEDPSRRVVRAALKALRTRA
;
A
#
# COMPACT_ATOMS: atom_id res chain seq x y z
N MET A 1 -4.18 23.82 -23.28
CA MET A 1 -3.43 24.23 -22.09
C MET A 1 -3.30 25.74 -21.99
N GLY A 2 -2.91 26.45 -23.05
CA GLY A 2 -2.95 27.93 -23.10
C GLY A 2 -4.27 28.54 -22.60
N VAL A 3 -5.42 28.08 -23.10
CA VAL A 3 -6.75 28.52 -22.65
C VAL A 3 -6.95 28.40 -21.13
N LEU A 4 -6.41 27.35 -20.51
CA LEU A 4 -6.49 27.17 -19.05
C LEU A 4 -5.60 28.21 -18.34
N VAL A 5 -4.38 28.44 -18.82
CA VAL A 5 -3.48 29.46 -18.25
C VAL A 5 -4.12 30.85 -18.31
N ASP A 6 -4.69 31.21 -19.46
CA ASP A 6 -5.35 32.51 -19.66
C ASP A 6 -6.56 32.68 -18.73
N ALA A 7 -7.38 31.63 -18.59
CA ALA A 7 -8.51 31.64 -17.67
C ALA A 7 -8.06 31.82 -16.21
N LEU A 8 -7.00 31.12 -15.78
CA LEU A 8 -6.47 31.26 -14.42
C LEU A 8 -5.88 32.65 -14.17
N VAL A 9 -5.20 33.24 -15.15
CA VAL A 9 -4.69 34.62 -15.05
C VAL A 9 -5.84 35.63 -14.96
N LEU A 10 -6.93 35.40 -15.69
CA LEU A 10 -8.12 36.26 -15.62
C LEU A 10 -8.79 36.18 -14.24
N VAL A 11 -8.92 34.98 -13.69
CA VAL A 11 -9.43 34.76 -12.31
C VAL A 11 -8.54 35.45 -11.29
N ASP A 12 -7.22 35.39 -11.43
CA ASP A 12 -6.31 36.07 -10.50
C ASP A 12 -6.43 37.60 -10.59
N LYS A 13 -6.68 38.14 -11.79
CA LYS A 13 -6.90 39.58 -12.03
C LYS A 13 -8.25 40.07 -11.49
N SER A 14 -9.27 39.22 -11.41
CA SER A 14 -10.58 39.61 -10.84
C SER A 14 -10.46 39.92 -9.35
N GLY A 15 -9.47 39.32 -8.67
CA GLY A 15 -9.27 39.45 -7.23
C GLY A 15 -10.36 38.76 -6.39
N ALA A 16 -11.28 38.03 -7.02
CA ALA A 16 -12.38 37.37 -6.35
C ALA A 16 -11.85 36.16 -5.56
N ALA A 17 -11.79 36.28 -4.23
CA ALA A 17 -11.22 35.26 -3.35
C ALA A 17 -11.86 33.87 -3.52
N ALA A 18 -13.18 33.82 -3.77
CA ALA A 18 -13.91 32.57 -4.00
C ALA A 18 -13.51 31.91 -5.34
N GLU A 19 -13.36 32.69 -6.41
CA GLU A 19 -12.94 32.16 -7.72
C GLU A 19 -11.50 31.68 -7.68
N ILE A 20 -10.60 32.44 -7.04
CA ILE A 20 -9.20 32.04 -6.84
C ILE A 20 -9.14 30.75 -6.01
N ALA A 21 -9.98 30.62 -4.98
CA ALA A 21 -10.07 29.40 -4.18
C ALA A 21 -10.49 28.19 -5.02
N ALA A 22 -11.56 28.32 -5.79
CA ALA A 22 -12.08 27.26 -6.66
C ALA A 22 -11.06 26.88 -7.76
N ALA A 23 -10.33 27.87 -8.31
CA ALA A 23 -9.26 27.62 -9.26
C ALA A 23 -8.12 26.80 -8.65
N PHE A 24 -7.70 27.10 -7.41
CA PHE A 24 -6.72 26.27 -6.70
C PHE A 24 -7.24 24.85 -6.46
N GLU A 25 -8.47 24.71 -5.96
CA GLU A 25 -9.09 23.39 -5.75
C GLU A 25 -9.10 22.55 -7.03
N MET A 26 -9.40 23.17 -8.18
CA MET A 26 -9.36 22.50 -9.49
C MET A 26 -7.94 22.05 -9.87
N ILE A 27 -6.93 22.92 -9.79
CA ILE A 27 -5.57 22.60 -10.27
C ILE A 27 -4.74 21.80 -9.27
N THR A 28 -5.16 21.73 -8.00
CA THR A 28 -4.55 20.92 -6.95
C THR A 28 -5.45 19.78 -6.47
N GLU A 29 -6.49 19.43 -7.24
CA GLU A 29 -7.47 18.38 -6.90
C GLU A 29 -6.76 17.07 -6.51
N THR A 30 -5.72 16.71 -7.27
CA THR A 30 -4.86 15.57 -6.94
C THR A 30 -3.38 15.93 -7.04
N PRO A 31 -2.52 15.30 -6.22
CA PRO A 31 -1.07 15.43 -6.35
C PRO A 31 -0.52 15.03 -7.73
N ALA A 32 -1.21 14.13 -8.45
CA ALA A 32 -0.84 13.73 -9.80
C ALA A 32 -1.12 14.86 -10.81
N LEU A 33 -2.28 15.50 -10.71
CA LEU A 33 -2.68 16.58 -11.61
C LEU A 33 -1.67 17.73 -11.58
N ILE A 34 -1.24 18.19 -10.39
CA ILE A 34 -0.26 19.28 -10.31
C ILE A 34 1.09 18.90 -10.94
N ALA A 35 1.56 17.66 -10.76
CA ALA A 35 2.79 17.19 -11.38
C ALA A 35 2.67 17.13 -12.92
N THR A 36 1.50 16.72 -13.42
CA THR A 36 1.19 16.71 -14.85
C THR A 36 1.10 18.13 -15.41
N LEU A 37 0.39 19.04 -14.75
CA LEU A 37 0.28 20.45 -15.14
C LEU A 37 1.66 21.11 -15.22
N ASP A 38 2.54 20.87 -14.24
CA ASP A 38 3.91 21.39 -14.28
C ASP A 38 4.73 20.91 -15.48
N GLU A 39 4.56 19.66 -15.91
CA GLU A 39 5.26 19.15 -17.10
C GLU A 39 4.75 19.82 -18.38
N TYR A 40 3.44 20.02 -18.50
CA TYR A 40 2.84 20.72 -19.64
C TYR A 40 3.19 22.21 -19.67
N TRP A 41 3.09 22.88 -18.51
CA TRP A 41 3.30 24.32 -18.38
C TRP A 41 4.73 24.74 -18.75
N ARG A 42 5.74 23.90 -18.53
CA ARG A 42 7.12 24.23 -18.95
C ARG A 42 7.27 24.64 -20.43
N TYR A 43 6.41 24.13 -21.31
CA TYR A 43 6.51 24.39 -22.74
C TYR A 43 5.40 25.31 -23.26
N GLU A 44 4.53 25.81 -22.38
CA GLU A 44 3.39 26.63 -22.75
C GLU A 44 3.80 28.10 -22.95
N ARG A 45 3.49 28.65 -24.13
CA ARG A 45 3.88 30.02 -24.50
C ARG A 45 3.10 31.08 -23.74
N ALA A 46 1.85 30.77 -23.35
CA ALA A 46 1.02 31.67 -22.54
C ALA A 46 1.70 32.07 -21.21
N LEU A 47 2.67 31.28 -20.73
CA LEU A 47 3.42 31.62 -19.52
C LEU A 47 4.49 32.69 -19.71
N ASP A 48 4.83 33.08 -20.94
CA ASP A 48 5.78 34.17 -21.16
C ASP A 48 5.21 35.49 -20.61
N GLU A 49 3.91 35.75 -20.78
CA GLU A 49 3.22 36.90 -20.18
C GLU A 49 3.11 36.79 -18.64
N VAL A 50 2.88 35.58 -18.13
CA VAL A 50 2.88 35.29 -16.68
C VAL A 50 4.23 35.63 -16.07
N ALA A 51 5.33 35.25 -16.71
CA ALA A 51 6.68 35.54 -16.26
C ALA A 51 6.98 37.05 -16.25
N LEU A 52 6.53 37.78 -17.26
CA LEU A 52 6.66 39.25 -17.31
C LEU A 52 5.85 39.92 -16.19
N THR A 53 4.61 39.48 -15.98
CA THR A 53 3.72 39.98 -14.92
C THR A 53 4.31 39.74 -13.53
N LEU A 54 4.89 38.55 -13.33
CA LEU A 54 5.64 38.24 -12.11
C LEU A 54 6.82 39.21 -11.94
N ARG A 55 7.71 39.34 -12.93
CA ARG A 55 8.88 40.23 -12.83
C ARG A 55 8.50 41.68 -12.54
N ALA A 56 7.41 42.16 -13.11
CA ALA A 56 6.87 43.50 -12.88
C ALA A 56 6.24 43.71 -11.49
N GLY A 57 6.11 42.66 -10.67
CA GLY A 57 5.51 42.77 -9.34
C GLY A 57 3.99 42.88 -9.33
N LYS A 58 3.34 42.58 -10.47
CA LYS A 58 1.88 42.73 -10.66
C LYS A 58 1.11 41.40 -10.58
N ALA A 59 1.80 40.29 -10.38
CA ALA A 59 1.18 38.96 -10.31
C ALA A 59 0.46 38.77 -8.96
N GLY A 60 -0.80 38.30 -9.03
CA GLY A 60 -1.53 37.81 -7.87
C GLY A 60 -1.08 36.41 -7.45
N LEU A 61 -1.85 35.77 -6.57
CA LEU A 61 -1.47 34.52 -5.93
C LEU A 61 -1.44 33.36 -6.92
N LEU A 62 -2.46 33.26 -7.77
CA LEU A 62 -2.63 32.17 -8.72
C LEU A 62 -1.62 32.30 -9.88
N THR A 63 -1.43 33.52 -10.40
CA THR A 63 -0.39 33.81 -11.40
C THR A 63 1.00 33.48 -10.85
N THR A 64 1.28 33.81 -9.59
CA THR A 64 2.55 33.47 -8.94
C THR A 64 2.73 31.95 -8.80
N ALA A 65 1.68 31.22 -8.41
CA ALA A 65 1.71 29.75 -8.31
C ALA A 65 2.00 29.09 -9.67
N ILE A 66 1.34 29.54 -10.73
CA ILE A 66 1.54 29.04 -12.09
C ILE A 66 2.95 29.37 -12.60
N ALA A 67 3.45 30.57 -12.31
CA ALA A 67 4.82 30.98 -12.67
C ALA A 67 5.89 30.08 -12.02
N ALA A 68 5.56 29.43 -10.90
CA ALA A 68 6.44 28.44 -10.29
C ALA A 68 6.70 27.24 -11.20
N SER A 69 5.92 27.01 -12.26
CA SER A 69 6.10 25.94 -13.27
C SER A 69 6.76 26.39 -14.57
N TYR A 70 7.23 27.63 -14.64
CA TYR A 70 7.83 28.19 -15.85
C TYR A 70 9.16 27.52 -16.22
N ARG A 71 9.55 27.54 -17.51
CA ARG A 71 10.81 26.95 -18.00
C ARG A 71 12.08 27.57 -17.41
N ASP A 72 12.10 28.89 -17.23
CA ASP A 72 13.27 29.60 -16.68
C ASP A 72 13.32 29.43 -15.16
N GLY A 73 14.42 28.85 -14.67
CA GLY A 73 14.66 28.62 -13.24
C GLY A 73 14.66 29.91 -12.42
N ARG A 74 15.08 31.06 -12.98
CA ARG A 74 15.05 32.34 -12.25
C ARG A 74 13.64 32.84 -11.98
N VAL A 75 12.71 32.59 -12.91
CA VAL A 75 11.28 32.91 -12.72
C VAL A 75 10.68 31.98 -11.68
N ARG A 76 11.00 30.68 -11.73
CA ARG A 76 10.55 29.72 -10.70
C ARG A 76 11.05 30.10 -9.31
N GLU A 77 12.33 30.45 -9.18
CA GLU A 77 12.93 30.88 -7.92
C GLU A 77 12.23 32.13 -7.35
N LEU A 78 11.98 33.13 -8.20
CA LEU A 78 11.23 34.34 -7.81
C LEU A 78 9.80 34.00 -7.37
N ALA A 79 9.11 33.13 -8.12
CA ALA A 79 7.77 32.68 -7.77
C ALA A 79 7.74 31.97 -6.41
N VAL A 80 8.63 31.00 -6.20
CA VAL A 80 8.79 30.29 -4.92
C VAL A 80 9.03 31.26 -3.78
N THR A 81 9.94 32.22 -3.96
CA THR A 81 10.26 33.24 -2.95
C THR A 81 9.02 34.06 -2.55
N ARG A 82 8.20 34.46 -3.53
CA ARG A 82 6.98 35.22 -3.28
C ARG A 82 5.89 34.41 -2.59
N LEU A 83 5.69 33.16 -3.00
CA LEU A 83 4.75 32.25 -2.34
C LEU A 83 5.15 32.01 -0.89
N LEU A 84 6.46 31.87 -0.61
CA LEU A 84 6.98 31.69 0.74
C LEU A 84 6.89 32.95 1.61
N ALA A 85 6.76 34.15 1.03
CA ALA A 85 6.58 35.37 1.79
C ALA A 85 5.20 35.45 2.47
N LYS A 86 4.19 34.78 1.89
CA LYS A 86 2.84 34.65 2.44
C LYS A 86 2.32 33.23 2.17
N PRO A 87 2.85 32.21 2.87
CA PRO A 87 2.49 30.83 2.62
C PRO A 87 1.00 30.61 2.94
N CYS A 88 0.35 29.73 2.18
CA CYS A 88 -1.00 29.27 2.47
C CYS A 88 -1.19 27.84 1.94
N PRO A 89 -2.11 27.03 2.51
CA PRO A 89 -2.29 25.64 2.12
C PRO A 89 -2.47 25.40 0.61
N LYS A 90 -3.19 26.29 -0.07
CA LYS A 90 -3.48 26.21 -1.51
C LYS A 90 -2.25 26.31 -2.41
N THR A 91 -1.20 27.01 -1.95
CA THR A 91 0.05 27.18 -2.71
C THR A 91 1.11 26.13 -2.38
N LEU A 92 0.92 25.40 -1.26
CA LEU A 92 1.88 24.43 -0.77
C LEU A 92 2.21 23.33 -1.80
N PRO A 93 1.26 22.79 -2.59
CA PRO A 93 1.59 21.79 -3.62
C PRO A 93 2.65 22.28 -4.63
N PHE A 94 2.61 23.55 -5.02
CA PHE A 94 3.59 24.16 -5.94
C PHE A 94 4.97 24.25 -5.28
N LEU A 95 5.02 24.67 -4.01
CA LEU A 95 6.27 24.74 -3.24
C LEU A 95 6.90 23.35 -3.04
N LEU A 96 6.08 22.34 -2.70
CA LEU A 96 6.52 20.95 -2.53
C LEU A 96 7.08 20.37 -3.83
N LEU A 97 6.44 20.68 -4.96
CA LEU A 97 6.95 20.29 -6.27
C LEU A 97 8.35 20.88 -6.51
N ARG A 98 8.58 22.13 -6.10
CA ARG A 98 9.88 22.81 -6.22
C ARG A 98 10.94 22.30 -5.25
N MET A 99 10.59 21.63 -4.15
CA MET A 99 11.58 20.89 -3.34
C MET A 99 12.27 19.74 -4.11
N THR A 100 11.76 19.38 -5.29
CA THR A 100 12.30 18.35 -6.18
C THR A 100 12.89 18.90 -7.49
N ASP A 101 13.00 20.23 -7.63
CA ASP A 101 13.45 20.90 -8.86
C ASP A 101 14.84 20.42 -9.31
N TRP A 102 15.11 20.46 -10.61
CA TRP A 102 16.44 20.12 -11.14
C TRP A 102 17.45 21.24 -10.89
N ALA A 103 17.01 22.50 -10.93
CA ALA A 103 17.84 23.66 -10.64
C ALA A 103 18.05 23.78 -9.12
N SER A 104 19.31 23.74 -8.68
CA SER A 104 19.64 23.84 -7.25
C SER A 104 19.12 25.13 -6.59
N PRO A 105 19.25 26.33 -7.20
CA PRO A 105 18.75 27.57 -6.57
C PRO A 105 17.26 27.51 -6.22
N VAL A 106 16.42 27.08 -7.16
CA VAL A 106 14.96 26.92 -6.95
C VAL A 106 14.69 25.91 -5.84
N ARG A 107 15.37 24.76 -5.90
CA ARG A 107 15.17 23.65 -4.98
C ARG A 107 15.55 24.01 -3.56
N ASP A 108 16.67 24.69 -3.39
CA ASP A 108 17.23 24.98 -2.07
C ASP A 108 16.39 26.05 -1.36
N VAL A 109 15.91 27.07 -2.09
CA VAL A 109 14.93 28.06 -1.58
C VAL A 109 13.62 27.37 -1.18
N ALA A 110 13.07 26.52 -2.05
CA ALA A 110 11.82 25.80 -1.75
C ALA A 110 11.96 24.90 -0.52
N ARG A 111 13.08 24.17 -0.39
CA ARG A 111 13.35 23.30 0.75
C ARG A 111 13.45 24.08 2.05
N ALA A 112 14.26 25.13 2.09
CA ALA A 112 14.44 25.94 3.28
C ALA A 112 13.10 26.57 3.74
N GLY A 113 12.34 27.11 2.78
CA GLY A 113 11.04 27.71 3.06
C GLY A 113 9.99 26.73 3.55
N VAL A 114 9.81 25.60 2.85
CA VAL A 114 8.78 24.62 3.22
C VAL A 114 9.08 23.96 4.56
N ILE A 115 10.36 23.68 4.89
CA ILE A 115 10.73 23.16 6.20
C ILE A 115 10.27 24.11 7.30
N ARG A 116 10.52 25.42 7.13
CA ARG A 116 10.08 26.44 8.09
C ARG A 116 8.55 26.48 8.19
N VAL A 117 7.84 26.49 7.07
CA VAL A 117 6.37 26.47 7.05
C VAL A 117 5.78 25.26 7.80
N LEU A 118 6.36 24.08 7.59
CA LEU A 118 5.91 22.85 8.27
C LEU A 118 6.21 22.87 9.77
N HIS A 119 7.32 23.49 10.18
CA HIS A 119 7.71 23.59 11.57
C HIS A 119 6.90 24.65 12.34
N ASP A 120 6.66 25.80 11.72
CA ASP A 120 6.02 26.95 12.39
C ASP A 120 4.51 26.75 12.56
N ASP A 121 3.84 26.06 11.63
CA ASP A 121 2.40 25.75 11.71
C ASP A 121 2.07 24.35 11.14
N PRO A 122 2.50 23.27 11.81
CA PRO A 122 2.26 21.92 11.34
C PRO A 122 0.77 21.56 11.26
N ALA A 123 -0.08 22.11 12.14
CA ALA A 123 -1.51 21.81 12.16
C ALA A 123 -2.19 22.19 10.84
N THR A 124 -1.80 23.34 10.27
CA THR A 124 -2.33 23.83 9.00
C THR A 124 -1.70 23.13 7.79
N TYR A 125 -0.39 22.88 7.82
CA TYR A 125 0.35 22.50 6.61
C TYR A 125 0.66 20.99 6.48
N LEU A 126 0.62 20.21 7.56
CA LEU A 126 1.08 18.82 7.51
C LEU A 126 0.18 17.93 6.65
N ARG A 127 -1.15 18.08 6.73
CA ARG A 127 -2.09 17.31 5.89
C ARG A 127 -1.89 17.56 4.39
N PRO A 128 -2.01 18.81 3.89
CA PRO A 128 -1.82 19.07 2.46
C PRO A 128 -0.41 18.70 2.00
N ALA A 129 0.58 18.82 2.88
CA ALA A 129 1.93 18.36 2.60
C ALA A 129 2.03 16.85 2.46
N ALA A 130 1.39 16.08 3.34
CA ALA A 130 1.42 14.63 3.29
C ALA A 130 0.84 14.09 1.97
N GLU A 131 -0.31 14.63 1.54
CA GLU A 131 -0.96 14.23 0.30
C GLU A 131 -0.05 14.41 -0.91
N THR A 132 0.56 15.58 -1.03
CA THR A 132 1.41 15.92 -2.17
C THR A 132 2.79 15.27 -2.08
N MET A 133 3.44 15.33 -0.92
CA MET A 133 4.82 14.89 -0.76
C MET A 133 4.96 13.36 -0.81
N LEU A 134 3.98 12.61 -0.31
CA LEU A 134 4.00 11.14 -0.43
C LEU A 134 3.84 10.69 -1.89
N HIS A 135 3.11 11.45 -2.71
CA HIS A 135 3.05 11.23 -4.16
C HIS A 135 4.40 11.56 -4.83
N LEU A 136 4.95 12.74 -4.54
CA LEU A 136 6.22 13.21 -5.11
C LEU A 136 7.44 12.41 -4.64
N GLY A 137 7.34 11.67 -3.53
CA GLY A 137 8.40 10.81 -3.01
C GLY A 137 8.94 9.78 -4.01
N ARG A 138 8.12 9.41 -5.02
CA ARG A 138 8.51 8.50 -6.11
C ARG A 138 9.36 9.15 -7.20
N ARG A 139 9.41 10.49 -7.25
CA ARG A 139 10.19 11.23 -8.25
C ARG A 139 11.65 11.33 -7.83
N ARG A 140 12.53 11.54 -8.80
CA ARG A 140 13.94 11.86 -8.56
C ARG A 140 14.01 13.07 -7.62
N ARG A 141 14.82 12.99 -6.55
CA ARG A 141 14.98 14.02 -5.49
C ARG A 141 13.78 14.19 -4.54
N GLY A 142 12.70 13.40 -4.68
CA GLY A 142 11.53 13.43 -3.81
C GLY A 142 11.79 12.92 -2.38
N GLY A 143 12.73 11.99 -2.21
CA GLY A 143 13.01 11.38 -0.90
C GLY A 143 13.39 12.39 0.20
N PHE A 144 13.97 13.54 -0.13
CA PHE A 144 14.25 14.59 0.86
C PHE A 144 12.97 15.14 1.49
N GLY A 145 11.98 15.52 0.68
CA GLY A 145 10.74 16.10 1.19
C GLY A 145 9.94 15.10 2.04
N VAL A 146 9.95 13.81 1.68
CA VAL A 146 9.33 12.76 2.52
C VAL A 146 10.00 12.68 3.89
N ARG A 147 11.34 12.79 3.98
CA ARG A 147 12.03 12.82 5.28
C ARG A 147 11.64 14.05 6.11
N GLN A 148 11.49 15.21 5.48
CA GLN A 148 11.05 16.43 6.18
C GLN A 148 9.60 16.31 6.67
N LEU A 149 8.74 15.61 5.91
CA LEU A 149 7.38 15.29 6.36
C LEU A 149 7.39 14.43 7.62
N TYR A 150 8.23 13.38 7.67
CA TYR A 150 8.38 12.55 8.87
C TYR A 150 8.94 13.34 10.06
N ALA A 151 9.92 14.23 9.82
CA ALA A 151 10.48 15.08 10.88
C ALA A 151 9.42 16.03 11.44
N ALA A 152 8.70 16.75 10.57
CA ALA A 152 7.65 17.68 10.98
C ALA A 152 6.53 16.98 11.75
N ALA A 153 6.17 15.75 11.37
CA ALA A 153 5.13 14.97 12.06
C ALA A 153 5.58 14.39 13.40
N TYR A 154 6.87 14.36 13.71
CA TYR A 154 7.34 13.74 14.95
C TYR A 154 6.93 14.56 16.19
N ASP A 155 6.90 15.88 16.08
CA ASP A 155 6.66 16.78 17.22
C ASP A 155 5.23 17.31 17.32
N VAL A 156 4.33 16.93 16.39
CA VAL A 156 2.95 17.44 16.40
C VAL A 156 2.10 16.83 17.52
N PRO A 157 1.01 17.50 17.97
CA PRO A 157 0.03 16.88 18.84
C PRO A 157 -0.59 15.62 18.22
N VAL A 158 -0.86 14.59 19.04
CA VAL A 158 -1.44 13.32 18.57
C VAL A 158 -2.77 13.53 17.83
N ALA A 159 -3.58 14.50 18.25
CA ALA A 159 -4.84 14.86 17.59
C ALA A 159 -4.65 15.22 16.10
N VAL A 160 -3.51 15.83 15.71
CA VAL A 160 -3.20 16.11 14.31
C VAL A 160 -2.96 14.81 13.55
N LEU A 161 -2.23 13.85 14.14
CA LEU A 161 -1.98 12.55 13.52
C LEU A 161 -3.27 11.70 13.42
N GLU A 162 -4.16 11.77 14.41
CA GLU A 162 -5.48 11.14 14.37
C GLU A 162 -6.32 11.67 13.21
N GLN A 163 -6.31 12.99 13.01
CA GLN A 163 -6.97 13.59 11.85
C GLN A 163 -6.39 13.07 10.53
N LEU A 164 -5.07 12.90 10.41
CA LEU A 164 -4.45 12.31 9.20
C LEU A 164 -4.87 10.85 8.95
N MET A 165 -5.12 10.08 10.02
CA MET A 165 -5.62 8.70 9.91
C MET A 165 -7.01 8.60 9.24
N CYS A 166 -7.78 9.69 9.23
CA CYS A 166 -9.09 9.77 8.58
C CYS A 166 -9.04 10.22 7.11
N SER A 167 -7.85 10.45 6.53
CA SER A 167 -7.74 10.85 5.12
C SER A 167 -8.20 9.74 4.17
N VAL A 168 -8.88 10.13 3.09
CA VAL A 168 -9.29 9.23 2.00
C VAL A 168 -8.11 8.73 1.16
N ASN A 169 -7.01 9.48 1.14
CA ASN A 169 -5.79 9.09 0.44
C ASN A 169 -4.99 8.11 1.32
N LEU A 170 -5.06 6.82 1.03
CA LEU A 170 -4.45 5.73 1.83
C LEU A 170 -2.95 5.89 2.12
N ALA A 171 -2.21 6.70 1.36
CA ALA A 171 -0.81 7.01 1.69
C ALA A 171 -0.71 7.78 3.02
N VAL A 172 -1.66 8.67 3.31
CA VAL A 172 -1.65 9.56 4.47
C VAL A 172 -1.96 8.81 5.78
N PRO A 173 -3.01 7.97 5.89
CA PRO A 173 -3.20 7.13 7.08
C PRO A 173 -2.03 6.17 7.30
N ARG A 174 -1.43 5.62 6.24
CA ARG A 174 -0.25 4.75 6.37
C ARG A 174 0.97 5.48 6.91
N PHE A 175 1.16 6.74 6.53
CA PHE A 175 2.19 7.64 7.04
C PHE A 175 1.94 7.98 8.51
N ALA A 176 0.73 8.43 8.85
CA ALA A 176 0.36 8.79 10.22
C ALA A 176 0.48 7.60 11.18
N PHE A 177 0.02 6.42 10.75
CA PHE A 177 0.16 5.18 11.52
C PHE A 177 1.64 4.88 11.82
N GLU A 178 2.53 5.05 10.84
CA GLU A 178 3.96 4.79 11.01
C GLU A 178 4.61 5.79 11.97
N VAL A 179 4.25 7.09 11.88
CA VAL A 179 4.71 8.12 12.82
C VAL A 179 4.27 7.79 14.23
N ARG A 180 2.97 7.54 14.45
CA ARG A 180 2.42 7.20 15.79
C ARG A 180 3.07 5.94 16.35
N THR A 181 3.32 4.92 15.52
CA THR A 181 4.02 3.69 15.95
C THR A 181 5.46 3.99 16.42
N ARG A 182 6.20 4.83 15.70
CA ARG A 182 7.59 5.18 16.05
C ARG A 182 7.70 6.07 17.28
N ARG A 183 6.69 6.91 17.53
CA ARG A 183 6.58 7.75 18.73
C ARG A 183 6.15 6.96 19.97
N GLY A 184 5.55 5.77 19.77
CA GLY A 184 4.94 5.02 20.86
C GLY A 184 3.57 5.55 21.28
N ASP A 185 2.90 6.35 20.43
CA ASP A 185 1.58 6.93 20.73
C ASP A 185 0.42 5.91 20.60
N LEU A 186 0.72 4.65 20.28
CA LEU A 186 -0.27 3.60 20.05
C LEU A 186 -0.18 2.56 21.17
N GLU A 187 -1.20 2.55 22.02
CA GLU A 187 -1.37 1.52 23.03
C GLU A 187 -1.64 0.15 22.40
N LEU A 188 -1.32 -0.91 23.15
CA LEU A 188 -1.49 -2.30 22.70
C LEU A 188 -2.93 -2.60 22.24
N ASP A 189 -3.93 -2.14 22.99
CA ASP A 189 -5.34 -2.35 22.63
C ASP A 189 -5.73 -1.62 21.34
N GLU A 190 -5.15 -0.44 21.09
CA GLU A 190 -5.36 0.28 19.85
C GLU A 190 -4.75 -0.48 18.67
N LEU A 191 -3.53 -1.01 18.83
CA LEU A 191 -2.88 -1.83 17.82
C LEU A 191 -3.64 -3.13 17.53
N ILE A 192 -4.17 -3.80 18.57
CA ILE A 192 -5.02 -4.99 18.40
C ILE A 192 -6.27 -4.64 17.59
N ARG A 193 -6.96 -3.55 17.94
CA ARG A 193 -8.14 -3.09 17.21
C ARG A 193 -7.80 -2.80 15.74
N LEU A 194 -6.71 -2.06 15.49
CA LEU A 194 -6.25 -1.75 14.14
C LEU A 194 -5.90 -3.01 13.33
N ALA A 195 -5.22 -3.98 13.94
CA ALA A 195 -4.90 -5.26 13.30
C ALA A 195 -6.15 -6.02 12.87
N LEU A 196 -7.17 -6.06 13.74
CA LEU A 196 -8.37 -6.88 13.52
C LEU A 196 -9.41 -6.23 12.60
N THR A 197 -9.54 -4.89 12.59
CA THR A 197 -10.69 -4.22 11.96
C THR A 197 -10.36 -3.18 10.91
N ASN A 198 -9.12 -2.69 10.81
CA ASN A 198 -8.80 -1.60 9.88
C ASN A 198 -9.05 -2.04 8.43
N SER A 199 -9.57 -1.15 7.58
CA SER A 199 -9.86 -1.45 6.17
C SER A 199 -8.59 -1.58 5.34
N ASP A 200 -7.53 -0.84 5.67
CA ASP A 200 -6.25 -0.87 4.97
C ASP A 200 -5.41 -2.10 5.36
N LYS A 201 -5.10 -2.94 4.37
CA LYS A 201 -4.29 -4.15 4.54
C LYS A 201 -2.89 -3.85 5.11
N GLY A 202 -2.27 -2.75 4.69
CA GLY A 202 -0.92 -2.38 5.11
C GLY A 202 -0.87 -1.94 6.58
N ILE A 203 -1.89 -1.23 7.05
CA ILE A 203 -2.05 -0.90 8.47
C ILE A 203 -2.32 -2.17 9.29
N ARG A 204 -3.25 -3.03 8.86
CA ARG A 204 -3.52 -4.30 9.57
C ARG A 204 -2.27 -5.16 9.74
N ALA A 205 -1.50 -5.34 8.67
CA ALA A 205 -0.28 -6.14 8.70
C ALA A 205 0.75 -5.59 9.70
N ARG A 206 1.04 -4.28 9.62
CA ARG A 206 2.03 -3.64 10.50
C ARG A 206 1.56 -3.58 11.95
N ALA A 207 0.27 -3.34 12.20
CA ALA A 207 -0.30 -3.41 13.55
C ALA A 207 -0.22 -4.84 14.11
N GLY A 208 -0.60 -5.85 13.32
CA GLY A 208 -0.52 -7.26 13.72
C GLY A 208 0.91 -7.71 14.02
N GLU A 209 1.89 -7.25 13.24
CA GLU A 209 3.31 -7.50 13.50
C GLU A 209 3.78 -6.83 14.80
N ALA A 210 3.41 -5.57 15.03
CA ALA A 210 3.77 -4.83 16.25
C ALA A 210 3.19 -5.51 17.49
N VAL A 211 1.90 -5.87 17.47
CA VAL A 211 1.25 -6.61 18.56
C VAL A 211 1.93 -7.96 18.77
N ALA A 212 2.18 -8.73 17.71
CA ALA A 212 2.80 -10.04 17.83
C ALA A 212 4.21 -9.95 18.43
N ARG A 213 4.99 -8.94 18.02
CA ARG A 213 6.33 -8.67 18.57
C ARG A 213 6.28 -8.36 20.06
N GLN A 214 5.38 -7.45 20.47
CA GLN A 214 5.21 -7.09 21.88
C GLN A 214 4.70 -8.28 22.71
N ALA A 215 3.77 -9.06 22.18
CA ALA A 215 3.24 -10.25 22.84
C ALA A 215 4.31 -11.34 23.02
N VAL A 216 5.22 -11.52 22.05
CA VAL A 216 6.39 -12.40 22.22
C VAL A 216 7.30 -11.88 23.33
N TRP A 217 7.62 -10.59 23.32
CA TRP A 217 8.49 -9.98 24.34
C TRP A 217 7.91 -10.12 25.76
N THR A 218 6.60 -10.04 25.90
CA THR A 218 5.89 -10.07 27.19
C THR A 218 5.30 -11.44 27.55
N GLY A 219 5.48 -12.47 26.71
CA GLY A 219 4.91 -13.80 26.93
C GLY A 219 3.38 -13.87 26.85
N ARG A 220 2.72 -12.90 26.20
CA ARG A 220 1.24 -12.80 26.10
C ARG A 220 0.67 -13.71 25.00
N VAL A 221 0.69 -15.02 25.27
CA VAL A 221 0.19 -16.07 24.36
C VAL A 221 -1.29 -15.89 24.03
N ASP A 222 -2.10 -15.39 24.98
CA ASP A 222 -3.52 -15.09 24.81
C ASP A 222 -3.77 -14.11 23.64
N VAL A 223 -2.95 -13.07 23.55
CA VAL A 223 -3.03 -12.05 22.49
C VAL A 223 -2.66 -12.65 21.14
N LEU A 224 -1.62 -13.49 21.09
CA LEU A 224 -1.21 -14.17 19.86
C LEU A 224 -2.29 -15.13 19.36
N ARG A 225 -2.90 -15.94 20.24
CA ARG A 225 -4.00 -16.83 19.86
C ARG A 225 -5.21 -16.05 19.32
N LYS A 226 -5.55 -14.91 19.95
CA LYS A 226 -6.60 -14.00 19.46
C LYS A 226 -6.34 -13.51 18.03
N LEU A 227 -5.10 -13.17 17.70
CA LEU A 227 -4.72 -12.74 16.35
C LEU A 227 -4.63 -13.91 15.35
N ALA A 228 -4.22 -15.10 15.79
CA ALA A 228 -4.06 -16.29 14.95
C ALA A 228 -5.39 -16.77 14.32
N VAL A 229 -6.51 -16.54 14.99
CA VAL A 229 -7.86 -16.84 14.48
C VAL A 229 -8.45 -15.73 13.61
N CYS A 230 -7.75 -14.61 13.42
CA CYS A 230 -8.21 -13.50 12.58
C CYS A 230 -8.51 -13.99 11.15
N ARG A 231 -9.52 -13.44 10.47
CA ARG A 231 -9.77 -13.80 9.06
C ARG A 231 -8.69 -13.31 8.09
N HIS A 232 -7.89 -12.32 8.49
CA HIS A 232 -6.92 -11.63 7.67
C HIS A 232 -5.56 -12.33 7.73
N GLY A 233 -5.16 -12.98 6.62
CA GLY A 233 -3.98 -13.85 6.58
C GLY A 233 -2.67 -13.15 6.99
N GLU A 234 -2.51 -11.87 6.66
CA GLU A 234 -1.36 -11.04 7.04
C GLU A 234 -1.22 -10.83 8.56
N VAL A 235 -2.34 -10.84 9.29
CA VAL A 235 -2.35 -10.73 10.75
C VAL A 235 -2.11 -12.10 11.38
N ARG A 236 -2.81 -13.13 10.88
CA ARG A 236 -2.67 -14.51 11.37
C ARG A 236 -1.22 -14.99 11.32
N ILE A 237 -0.54 -14.77 10.21
CA ILE A 237 0.83 -15.27 10.02
C ILE A 237 1.81 -14.62 11.01
N SER A 238 1.65 -13.33 11.30
CA SER A 238 2.45 -12.61 12.30
C SER A 238 2.25 -13.22 13.69
N ALA A 239 1.00 -13.51 14.04
CA ALA A 239 0.65 -14.12 15.33
C ALA A 239 1.15 -15.56 15.47
N LEU A 240 0.97 -16.39 14.44
CA LEU A 240 1.47 -17.77 14.42
C LEU A 240 3.01 -17.81 14.47
N THR A 241 3.68 -16.86 13.81
CA THR A 241 5.14 -16.70 13.93
C THR A 241 5.53 -16.32 15.35
N GLY A 242 4.73 -15.51 16.03
CA GLY A 242 4.91 -15.22 17.45
C GLY A 242 4.74 -16.46 18.34
N LEU A 243 3.69 -17.26 18.12
CA LEU A 243 3.46 -18.52 18.83
C LEU A 243 4.62 -19.51 18.64
N ALA A 244 5.14 -19.60 17.41
CA ALA A 244 6.33 -20.39 17.08
C ALA A 244 7.54 -19.96 17.91
N ARG A 245 7.79 -18.65 18.02
CA ARG A 245 8.89 -18.10 18.83
C ARG A 245 8.77 -18.42 20.32
N LEU A 246 7.55 -18.59 20.82
CA LEU A 246 7.27 -18.99 22.20
C LEU A 246 7.17 -20.52 22.39
N GLY A 247 7.42 -21.31 21.34
CA GLY A 247 7.48 -22.77 21.43
C GLY A 247 6.14 -23.50 21.27
N HIS A 248 5.07 -22.81 20.88
CA HIS A 248 3.73 -23.41 20.67
C HIS A 248 3.64 -24.16 19.34
N TRP A 249 4.57 -25.09 19.08
CA TRP A 249 4.69 -25.80 17.81
C TRP A 249 3.53 -26.75 17.55
N GLU A 250 3.01 -27.44 18.57
CA GLU A 250 1.91 -28.40 18.43
C GLU A 250 0.63 -27.75 17.88
N GLU A 251 0.27 -26.58 18.40
CA GLU A 251 -0.89 -25.80 17.92
C GLU A 251 -0.73 -25.39 16.44
N ILE A 252 0.51 -25.09 16.03
CA ILE A 252 0.83 -24.67 14.66
C ILE A 252 0.87 -25.86 13.71
N ALA A 253 1.39 -27.01 14.15
CA ALA A 253 1.37 -28.27 13.40
C ALA A 253 -0.07 -28.71 13.10
N GLY A 254 -1.03 -28.41 13.98
CA GLY A 254 -2.46 -28.62 13.72
C GLY A 254 -3.06 -27.84 12.54
N LEU A 255 -2.28 -26.94 11.90
CA LEU A 255 -2.72 -26.10 10.77
C LEU A 255 -2.19 -26.60 9.41
N LEU A 256 -1.79 -27.87 9.31
CA LEU A 256 -1.26 -28.46 8.07
C LEU A 256 -2.22 -28.32 6.89
N ASP A 257 -3.53 -28.28 7.11
CA ASP A 257 -4.54 -28.06 6.07
C ASP A 257 -5.16 -26.66 6.04
N ASP A 258 -4.48 -25.66 6.60
CA ASP A 258 -4.95 -24.29 6.50
C ASP A 258 -5.08 -23.86 5.03
N ARG A 259 -6.03 -22.98 4.74
CA ARG A 259 -6.26 -22.44 3.39
C ARG A 259 -5.07 -21.65 2.83
N SER A 260 -4.23 -21.06 3.68
CA SER A 260 -3.11 -20.21 3.29
C SER A 260 -1.83 -21.04 3.08
N THR A 261 -1.22 -20.95 1.89
CA THR A 261 0.08 -21.58 1.58
C THR A 261 1.17 -21.19 2.58
N LEU A 262 1.22 -19.91 3.00
CA LEU A 262 2.21 -19.47 3.99
C LEU A 262 1.99 -20.09 5.38
N ILE A 263 0.72 -20.28 5.78
CA ILE A 263 0.41 -20.91 7.07
C ILE A 263 0.72 -22.41 7.00
N ARG A 264 0.39 -23.10 5.91
CA ARG A 264 0.79 -24.50 5.71
C ARG A 264 2.30 -24.68 5.71
N ALA A 265 3.05 -23.76 5.10
CA ALA A 265 4.52 -23.79 5.16
C ALA A 265 5.03 -23.69 6.61
N LEU A 266 4.46 -22.79 7.41
CA LEU A 266 4.78 -22.68 8.83
C LEU A 266 4.35 -23.92 9.63
N ALA A 267 3.18 -24.49 9.33
CA ALA A 267 2.68 -25.73 9.92
C ALA A 267 3.58 -26.93 9.61
N ARG A 268 4.12 -27.02 8.40
CA ARG A 268 5.11 -28.05 8.03
C ARG A 268 6.42 -27.92 8.81
N ASP A 269 6.91 -26.70 9.02
CA ASP A 269 8.09 -26.48 9.88
C ASP A 269 7.79 -26.88 11.33
N ALA A 270 6.62 -26.51 11.85
CA ALA A 270 6.19 -26.88 13.20
C ALA A 270 6.02 -28.40 13.34
N ALA A 271 5.40 -29.07 12.38
CA ALA A 271 5.22 -30.52 12.35
C ALA A 271 6.59 -31.25 12.41
N ARG A 272 7.57 -30.78 11.63
CA ARG A 272 8.94 -31.32 11.69
C ARG A 272 9.55 -31.20 13.09
N ARG A 273 9.34 -30.07 13.78
CA ARG A 273 9.86 -29.82 15.14
C ARG A 273 9.16 -30.67 16.20
N THR A 274 7.92 -31.08 15.97
CA THR A 274 7.15 -31.96 16.86
C THR A 274 7.23 -33.44 16.46
N GLY A 275 8.07 -33.80 15.48
CA GLY A 275 8.25 -35.19 15.03
C GLY A 275 7.11 -35.74 14.16
N VAL A 276 6.23 -34.88 13.64
CA VAL A 276 5.13 -35.26 12.74
C VAL A 276 5.62 -35.22 11.29
N ASP A 277 5.49 -36.33 10.56
CA ASP A 277 5.69 -36.36 9.11
C ASP A 277 4.48 -35.71 8.42
N ALA A 278 4.68 -34.49 7.93
CA ALA A 278 3.64 -33.74 7.24
C ALA A 278 3.19 -34.39 5.92
N VAL A 279 4.10 -35.05 5.18
CA VAL A 279 3.76 -35.68 3.90
C VAL A 279 2.88 -36.90 4.15
N ASP A 280 3.25 -37.75 5.10
CA ASP A 280 2.42 -38.89 5.50
C ASP A 280 1.06 -38.44 6.04
N TRP A 281 1.04 -37.37 6.83
CA TRP A 281 -0.21 -36.75 7.27
C TRP A 281 -1.09 -36.33 6.08
N TYR A 282 -0.52 -35.67 5.06
CA TYR A 282 -1.26 -35.30 3.85
C TYR A 282 -1.76 -36.52 3.07
N ARG A 283 -0.94 -37.56 2.91
CA ARG A 283 -1.35 -38.83 2.26
C ARG A 283 -2.58 -39.41 2.94
N SER A 284 -2.54 -39.56 4.26
CA SER A 284 -3.70 -40.03 5.03
C SER A 284 -4.92 -39.10 4.90
N ALA A 285 -4.71 -37.79 4.95
CA ALA A 285 -5.79 -36.81 4.88
C ALA A 285 -6.50 -36.79 3.51
N VAL A 286 -5.76 -36.93 2.39
CA VAL A 286 -6.37 -36.92 1.05
C VAL A 286 -7.12 -38.21 0.73
N SER A 287 -6.72 -39.33 1.33
CA SER A 287 -7.39 -40.63 1.18
C SER A 287 -8.66 -40.77 2.02
N GLY A 288 -8.93 -39.83 2.93
CA GLY A 288 -10.16 -39.79 3.72
C GLY A 288 -11.41 -39.49 2.88
N ALA A 289 -12.60 -39.74 3.45
CA ALA A 289 -13.86 -39.56 2.74
C ALA A 289 -14.16 -38.10 2.32
N ASN A 290 -13.67 -37.13 3.09
CA ASN A 290 -13.89 -35.70 2.87
C ASN A 290 -12.59 -34.90 3.06
N PRO A 291 -11.65 -34.98 2.11
CA PRO A 291 -10.37 -34.30 2.25
C PRO A 291 -10.56 -32.78 2.17
N SER A 292 -9.90 -32.07 3.08
CA SER A 292 -9.94 -30.61 3.05
C SER A 292 -9.12 -30.09 1.85
N LEU A 293 -9.52 -28.91 1.34
CA LEU A 293 -8.80 -28.31 0.20
C LEU A 293 -7.34 -27.98 0.54
N GLY A 294 -7.05 -27.69 1.81
CA GLY A 294 -5.70 -27.45 2.29
C GLY A 294 -4.85 -28.71 2.36
N ALA A 295 -5.43 -29.87 2.69
CA ALA A 295 -4.71 -31.15 2.63
C ALA A 295 -4.31 -31.51 1.20
N ILE A 296 -5.22 -31.35 0.23
CA ILE A 296 -4.93 -31.56 -1.21
C ILE A 296 -3.83 -30.60 -1.68
N ALA A 297 -3.91 -29.33 -1.27
CA ALA A 297 -2.89 -28.34 -1.59
C ALA A 297 -1.54 -28.67 -0.94
N GLY A 298 -1.54 -29.09 0.32
CA GLY A 298 -0.35 -29.43 1.08
C GLY A 298 0.39 -30.65 0.53
N LEU A 299 -0.36 -31.66 0.06
CA LEU A 299 0.22 -32.80 -0.66
C LEU A 299 0.89 -32.32 -1.95
N ALA A 300 0.22 -31.46 -2.73
CA ALA A 300 0.81 -30.91 -3.95
C ALA A 300 2.10 -30.11 -3.71
N GLU A 301 2.19 -29.42 -2.56
CA GLU A 301 3.33 -28.57 -2.18
C GLU A 301 4.52 -29.34 -1.60
N SER A 302 4.35 -30.62 -1.24
CA SER A 302 5.35 -31.37 -0.44
C SER A 302 5.59 -32.79 -0.92
N GLY A 303 4.62 -33.37 -1.61
CA GLY A 303 4.67 -34.73 -2.12
C GLY A 303 5.48 -34.85 -3.40
N ARG A 304 5.51 -36.06 -3.93
CA ARG A 304 6.18 -36.44 -5.17
C ARG A 304 5.17 -36.83 -6.24
N GLU A 305 5.64 -37.08 -7.45
CA GLU A 305 4.78 -37.47 -8.58
C GLU A 305 3.94 -38.71 -8.26
N GLU A 306 4.50 -39.69 -7.53
CA GLU A 306 3.81 -40.94 -7.19
C GLU A 306 2.59 -40.70 -6.28
N ASP A 307 2.62 -39.64 -5.47
CA ASP A 307 1.51 -39.26 -4.59
C ASP A 307 0.28 -38.79 -5.39
N GLY A 308 0.45 -38.47 -6.69
CA GLY A 308 -0.65 -38.07 -7.57
C GLY A 308 -1.75 -39.12 -7.69
N GLN A 309 -1.42 -40.41 -7.58
CA GLN A 309 -2.40 -41.50 -7.64
C GLN A 309 -3.48 -41.37 -6.56
N LEU A 310 -3.13 -40.82 -5.38
CA LEU A 310 -4.06 -40.60 -4.28
C LEU A 310 -5.13 -39.54 -4.61
N LEU A 311 -4.88 -38.69 -5.61
CA LEU A 311 -5.78 -37.61 -6.00
C LEU A 311 -6.73 -38.00 -7.14
N TYR A 312 -6.50 -39.12 -7.83
CA TYR A 312 -7.36 -39.57 -8.94
C TYR A 312 -8.83 -39.78 -8.54
N PRO A 313 -9.15 -40.37 -7.38
CA PRO A 313 -10.55 -40.49 -6.94
C PRO A 313 -11.25 -39.13 -6.81
N LEU A 314 -10.50 -38.08 -6.44
CA LEU A 314 -11.02 -36.73 -6.22
C LEU A 314 -11.42 -36.02 -7.51
N LEU A 315 -11.01 -36.52 -8.68
CA LEU A 315 -11.48 -36.02 -9.98
C LEU A 315 -12.97 -36.29 -10.20
N ARG A 316 -13.56 -37.25 -9.49
CA ARG A 316 -15.00 -37.58 -9.53
C ARG A 316 -15.76 -37.09 -8.30
N HIS A 317 -15.11 -36.30 -7.42
CA HIS A 317 -15.71 -35.85 -6.18
C HIS A 317 -16.98 -34.99 -6.45
N PRO A 318 -18.07 -35.14 -5.69
CA PRO A 318 -19.32 -34.41 -5.93
C PRO A 318 -19.14 -32.89 -5.86
N VAL A 319 -18.27 -32.41 -4.97
CA VAL A 319 -17.97 -30.98 -4.80
C VAL A 319 -16.98 -30.48 -5.85
N ALA A 320 -17.40 -29.55 -6.70
CA ALA A 320 -16.58 -28.97 -7.77
C ALA A 320 -15.28 -28.29 -7.30
N ARG A 321 -15.27 -27.72 -6.09
CA ARG A 321 -14.04 -27.12 -5.51
C ARG A 321 -12.96 -28.17 -5.26
N VAL A 322 -13.34 -29.38 -4.83
CA VAL A 322 -12.42 -30.49 -4.60
C VAL A 322 -11.87 -30.99 -5.92
N ARG A 323 -12.74 -31.23 -6.93
CA ARG A 323 -12.31 -31.61 -8.29
C ARG A 323 -11.29 -30.64 -8.87
N ALA A 324 -11.60 -29.35 -8.83
CA ALA A 324 -10.70 -28.31 -9.35
C ALA A 324 -9.37 -28.24 -8.59
N GLN A 325 -9.40 -28.45 -7.27
CA GLN A 325 -8.20 -28.48 -6.43
C GLN A 325 -7.34 -29.72 -6.74
N ALA A 326 -7.96 -30.89 -6.95
CA ALA A 326 -7.27 -32.12 -7.33
C ALA A 326 -6.57 -31.97 -8.69
N VAL A 327 -7.25 -31.44 -9.71
CA VAL A 327 -6.62 -31.14 -11.01
C VAL A 327 -5.43 -30.17 -10.85
N GLY A 328 -5.61 -29.12 -10.05
CA GLY A 328 -4.54 -28.17 -9.76
C GLY A 328 -3.34 -28.80 -9.07
N ALA A 329 -3.58 -29.70 -8.13
CA ALA A 329 -2.57 -30.44 -7.38
C ALA A 329 -1.82 -31.45 -8.25
N LEU A 330 -2.53 -32.25 -9.06
CA LEU A 330 -1.93 -33.18 -10.03
C LEU A 330 -1.00 -32.47 -11.01
N ARG A 331 -1.36 -31.26 -11.45
CA ARG A 331 -0.50 -30.42 -12.29
C ARG A 331 0.78 -29.97 -11.59
N ILE A 332 0.72 -29.70 -10.28
CA ILE A 332 1.91 -29.29 -9.51
C ILE A 332 2.85 -30.49 -9.31
N LEU A 333 2.29 -31.68 -9.09
CA LEU A 333 3.05 -32.93 -8.91
C LEU A 333 3.53 -33.56 -10.23
N ASP A 334 3.22 -32.95 -11.38
CA ASP A 334 3.42 -33.53 -12.73
C ASP A 334 2.80 -34.94 -12.92
N ALA A 335 1.68 -35.19 -12.26
CA ALA A 335 1.00 -36.49 -12.25
C ALA A 335 -0.36 -36.44 -12.97
N VAL A 336 -0.53 -35.60 -14.00
CA VAL A 336 -1.83 -35.37 -14.65
C VAL A 336 -2.26 -36.58 -15.50
N PRO A 337 -3.40 -37.25 -15.19
CA PRO A 337 -3.96 -38.31 -16.04
C PRO A 337 -4.72 -37.67 -17.20
N VAL A 338 -4.06 -37.52 -18.35
CA VAL A 338 -4.53 -36.73 -19.50
C VAL A 338 -5.96 -37.08 -19.91
N ASP A 339 -6.28 -38.36 -20.10
CA ASP A 339 -7.61 -38.79 -20.55
C ASP A 339 -8.71 -38.41 -19.55
N SER A 340 -8.44 -38.60 -18.25
CA SER A 340 -9.38 -38.24 -17.20
C SER A 340 -9.59 -36.73 -17.13
N VAL A 341 -8.52 -35.93 -17.22
CA VAL A 341 -8.61 -34.46 -17.17
C VAL A 341 -9.21 -33.87 -18.45
N MET A 342 -9.02 -34.50 -19.61
CA MET A 342 -9.65 -34.09 -20.87
C MET A 342 -11.18 -34.14 -20.77
N SER A 343 -11.75 -35.19 -20.17
CA SER A 343 -13.19 -35.28 -19.93
C SER A 343 -13.75 -34.16 -19.04
N MET A 344 -12.91 -33.57 -18.18
CA MET A 344 -13.30 -32.49 -17.27
C MET A 344 -13.40 -31.12 -17.96
N VAL A 345 -13.03 -31.00 -19.24
CA VAL A 345 -13.28 -29.79 -20.05
C VAL A 345 -14.79 -29.56 -20.24
N GLU A 346 -15.59 -30.62 -20.13
CA GLU A 346 -17.05 -30.60 -20.20
C GLU A 346 -17.71 -30.56 -18.81
N ASP A 347 -16.95 -30.38 -17.72
CA ASP A 347 -17.49 -30.33 -16.37
C ASP A 347 -18.49 -29.15 -16.22
N PRO A 348 -19.63 -29.36 -15.55
CA PRO A 348 -20.64 -28.30 -15.36
C PRO A 348 -20.10 -27.08 -14.61
N SER A 349 -19.03 -27.23 -13.82
CA SER A 349 -18.38 -26.14 -13.13
C SER A 349 -17.29 -25.49 -13.98
N ARG A 350 -17.49 -24.21 -14.32
CA ARG A 350 -16.46 -23.35 -14.95
C ARG A 350 -15.12 -23.35 -14.21
N ARG A 351 -15.11 -23.59 -12.88
CA ARG A 351 -13.88 -23.67 -12.08
C ARG A 351 -13.05 -24.89 -12.46
N VAL A 352 -13.70 -26.02 -12.65
CA VAL A 352 -13.07 -27.29 -13.00
C VAL A 352 -12.54 -27.21 -14.43
N VAL A 353 -13.36 -26.73 -15.38
CA VAL A 353 -12.95 -26.52 -16.78
C VAL A 353 -11.68 -25.67 -16.87
N ARG A 354 -11.62 -24.55 -16.14
CA ARG A 354 -10.41 -23.69 -16.10
C ARG A 354 -9.19 -24.42 -15.54
N ALA A 355 -9.37 -25.23 -14.50
CA ALA A 355 -8.28 -26.01 -13.92
C ALA A 355 -7.77 -27.08 -14.90
N ALA A 356 -8.69 -27.78 -15.58
CA ALA A 356 -8.38 -28.80 -16.58
C ALA A 356 -7.60 -28.21 -17.77
N LEU A 357 -8.11 -27.12 -18.37
CA LEU A 357 -7.42 -26.44 -19.46
C LEU A 357 -6.03 -25.95 -19.06
N LYS A 358 -5.86 -25.45 -17.82
CA LYS A 358 -4.55 -25.04 -17.32
C LYS A 358 -3.60 -26.23 -17.16
N ALA A 359 -4.08 -27.38 -16.71
CA ALA A 359 -3.27 -28.59 -16.56
C ALA A 359 -2.81 -29.16 -17.89
N LEU A 360 -3.69 -29.18 -18.90
CA LEU A 360 -3.39 -29.72 -20.23
C LEU A 360 -2.43 -28.81 -21.02
N ARG A 361 -2.50 -27.49 -20.85
CA ARG A 361 -1.61 -26.53 -21.54
C ARG A 361 -0.14 -26.61 -21.12
N THR A 362 0.16 -27.09 -19.93
CA THR A 362 1.54 -27.17 -19.42
C THR A 362 2.37 -28.33 -19.98
N ARG A 363 1.77 -29.19 -20.82
CA ARG A 363 2.44 -30.35 -21.45
C ARG A 363 2.52 -30.28 -22.98
N ALA A 364 2.16 -29.14 -23.59
CA ALA A 364 2.45 -28.81 -24.99
C ALA A 364 3.63 -27.85 -25.04
#